data_AF-A0AAP0P5X2-F1
#
_entry.id   AF-A0AAP0P5X2-F1
#
_cell.length_a   1.000
_cell.length_b   1.000
_cell.length_c   1.000
_cell.angle_alpha   90.00
_cell.angle_beta   90.00
_cell.angle_gamma   90.00
#
_symmetry.space_group_name_H-M   'P 1'
#
loop_
_entity.id
_entity.type
_entity.pdbx_description
1 polymer ?
#
loop_
_entity_poly.entity_id
_entity_poly.type
_entity_poly.pdbx_seq_one_letter_code
_entity_poly.pdbx_strand_id
1 'polypeptide(L)'
;MITESENGIFNAILRGHIDFTSDPWPSISPGAKDLVRKMLHIDPKQRLTTFQVLNHPWIKEDGEAPDTPFDNVVLNRLKEFRAMNKFKKVALRGTKLSEYEVKQLMEAISPRRTQRMP
;
A
#
# COMPACT_ATOMS: atom_id res chain seq x y z
N MET A 1 -17.38 -2.95 1.09
CA MET A 1 -17.09 -1.55 0.73
C MET A 1 -16.26 -0.93 1.84
N ILE A 2 -14.98 -0.69 1.60
CA ILE A 2 -14.15 0.14 2.49
C ILE A 2 -14.66 1.56 2.27
N THR A 3 -15.36 2.13 3.26
CA THR A 3 -15.81 3.51 3.19
C THR A 3 -14.56 4.39 3.26
N GLU A 4 -14.24 5.13 2.21
CA GLU A 4 -13.10 6.07 2.13
C GLU A 4 -13.20 7.27 3.12
N SER A 5 -14.09 7.19 4.11
CA SER A 5 -14.20 8.16 5.20
C SER A 5 -13.17 7.86 6.30
N GLU A 6 -12.70 8.91 6.98
CA GLU A 6 -11.76 8.77 8.11
C GLU A 6 -12.30 7.82 9.18
N ASN A 7 -13.60 7.91 9.48
CA ASN A 7 -14.27 7.00 10.41
C ASN A 7 -14.26 5.54 9.93
N GLY A 8 -14.38 5.32 8.62
CA GLY A 8 -14.27 4.00 8.02
C GLY A 8 -12.89 3.38 8.20
N ILE A 9 -11.86 4.17 7.93
CA ILE A 9 -10.46 3.78 8.10
C ILE A 9 -10.16 3.52 9.58
N PHE A 10 -10.58 4.41 10.48
CA PHE A 10 -10.38 4.27 11.91
C PHE A 10 -11.04 2.98 12.44
N ASN A 11 -12.28 2.71 12.04
CA ASN A 11 -12.96 1.47 12.40
C ASN A 11 -12.28 0.22 11.83
N ALA A 12 -11.72 0.29 10.62
CA ALA A 12 -10.95 -0.81 10.04
C ALA A 12 -9.65 -1.07 10.82
N ILE A 13 -8.96 -0.01 11.25
CA ILE A 13 -7.76 -0.11 12.11
C ILE A 13 -8.12 -0.76 13.45
N LEU A 14 -9.22 -0.33 14.10
CA LEU A 14 -9.66 -0.91 15.38
C LEU A 14 -10.04 -2.38 15.26
N ARG A 15 -10.60 -2.81 14.12
CA ARG A 15 -10.92 -4.23 13.89
C ARG A 15 -9.66 -5.08 13.74
N GLY A 16 -8.55 -4.50 13.28
CA GLY A 16 -7.28 -5.21 13.07
C GLY A 16 -7.36 -6.36 12.07
N HIS A 17 -8.45 -6.44 11.27
CA HIS A 17 -8.67 -7.52 10.32
C HIS A 17 -7.95 -7.20 9.01
N ILE A 18 -7.05 -8.09 8.60
CA ILE A 18 -6.30 -7.99 7.36
C ILE A 18 -6.76 -9.11 6.44
N ASP A 19 -7.25 -8.73 5.27
CA ASP A 19 -7.67 -9.68 4.25
C ASP A 19 -6.47 -10.13 3.42
N PHE A 20 -6.09 -11.40 3.53
CA PHE A 20 -5.06 -12.05 2.74
C PHE A 20 -5.62 -13.02 1.68
N THR A 21 -6.94 -13.00 1.46
CA THR A 21 -7.66 -13.89 0.54
C THR A 21 -8.02 -13.21 -0.77
N SER A 22 -8.25 -11.89 -0.77
CA SER A 22 -8.50 -11.13 -1.99
C SER A 22 -7.22 -10.90 -2.79
N ASP A 23 -7.34 -10.83 -4.12
CA ASP A 23 -6.23 -10.49 -5.00
C ASP A 23 -5.56 -9.16 -4.62
N PRO A 24 -4.21 -9.05 -4.66
CA PRO A 24 -3.26 -10.05 -5.17
C PRO A 24 -2.73 -11.00 -4.08
N TRP A 25 -3.29 -11.00 -2.87
CA TRP A 25 -2.68 -11.73 -1.76
C TRP A 25 -2.48 -13.23 -1.99
N PRO A 26 -3.39 -13.98 -2.65
CA PRO A 26 -3.16 -15.40 -2.89
C PRO A 26 -1.81 -15.73 -3.54
N SER A 27 -1.29 -14.88 -4.44
CA SER A 27 0.00 -15.11 -5.12
C SER A 27 1.24 -14.68 -4.32
N ILE A 28 1.07 -13.99 -3.19
CA ILE A 28 2.17 -13.53 -2.33
C ILE A 28 2.67 -14.65 -1.42
N SER A 29 3.99 -14.70 -1.20
CA SER A 29 4.62 -15.75 -0.40
C SER A 29 4.06 -15.82 1.04
N PRO A 30 3.96 -17.03 1.63
CA PRO A 30 3.52 -17.18 3.01
C PRO A 30 4.37 -16.38 4.01
N GLY A 31 5.69 -16.34 3.83
CA GLY A 31 6.62 -15.59 4.68
C GLY A 31 6.36 -14.08 4.69
N ALA A 32 6.02 -13.49 3.55
CA ALA A 32 5.64 -12.08 3.45
C ALA A 32 4.33 -11.80 4.21
N LYS A 33 3.32 -12.66 4.05
CA LYS A 33 2.03 -12.54 4.75
C LYS A 33 2.21 -12.67 6.26
N ASP A 34 3.06 -13.59 6.70
CA ASP A 34 3.37 -13.79 8.11
C ASP A 34 4.02 -12.55 8.73
N LEU A 35 5.02 -11.98 8.04
CA LEU A 35 5.65 -10.74 8.49
C LEU A 35 4.62 -9.60 8.65
N VAL A 36 3.80 -9.36 7.61
CA VAL A 36 2.79 -8.28 7.64
C VAL A 36 1.80 -8.50 8.78
N ARG A 37 1.34 -9.73 9.01
CA ARG A 37 0.45 -10.07 10.12
C ARG A 37 1.07 -9.74 11.48
N LYS A 38 2.36 -10.05 11.68
CA LYS A 38 3.08 -9.77 12.93
C LYS A 38 3.40 -8.28 13.11
N MET A 39 3.66 -7.54 12.02
CA MET A 39 3.87 -6.09 12.07
C MET A 39 2.58 -5.30 12.36
N LEU A 40 1.44 -5.80 11.90
CA LEU A 40 0.12 -5.18 12.08
C LEU A 40 -0.70 -5.83 13.20
N HIS A 41 -0.03 -6.46 14.17
CA HIS A 41 -0.70 -7.06 15.31
C HIS A 41 -1.48 -6.00 16.12
N ILE A 42 -2.70 -6.35 16.53
CA ILE A 42 -3.64 -5.45 17.23
C ILE A 42 -3.12 -5.06 18.60
N ASP A 43 -2.56 -6.02 19.34
CA ASP A 43 -1.85 -5.79 20.60
C ASP A 43 -0.43 -5.26 20.32
N PRO A 44 -0.10 -4.01 20.71
CA PRO A 44 1.22 -3.44 20.50
C PRO A 44 2.34 -4.20 21.20
N LYS A 45 2.06 -4.91 22.30
CA LYS A 45 3.07 -5.69 23.03
C LYS A 45 3.50 -6.94 22.29
N GLN A 46 2.62 -7.46 21.42
CA GLN A 46 2.89 -8.63 20.58
C GLN A 46 3.37 -8.24 19.18
N ARG A 47 3.36 -6.94 18.86
CA ARG A 47 3.88 -6.41 17.59
C ARG A 47 5.39 -6.57 17.55
N LEU A 48 5.91 -7.02 16.40
CA LEU A 48 7.35 -7.14 16.23
C LEU A 48 8.04 -5.80 16.42
N THR A 49 9.14 -5.83 17.17
CA THR A 49 10.06 -4.70 17.21
C THR A 49 10.83 -4.60 15.90
N THR A 50 11.38 -3.42 15.59
CA THR A 50 12.22 -3.22 14.39
C THR A 50 13.34 -4.25 14.30
N PHE A 51 13.97 -4.59 15.42
CA PHE A 51 15.02 -5.61 15.46
C PHE A 51 14.50 -7.00 15.08
N GLN A 52 13.31 -7.38 15.57
CA GLN A 52 12.70 -8.66 15.22
C GLN A 52 12.25 -8.71 13.75
N VAL A 53 11.79 -7.59 13.19
CA VAL A 53 11.46 -7.46 11.76
C VAL A 53 12.70 -7.71 10.89
N LEU A 54 13.84 -7.09 11.24
CA LEU A 54 15.09 -7.26 10.49
C LEU A 54 15.64 -8.69 10.55
N ASN A 55 15.34 -9.42 11.63
CA ASN A 55 15.73 -10.83 11.77
C ASN A 55 14.67 -11.82 11.25
N HIS A 56 13.57 -11.34 10.67
CA HIS A 56 12.53 -12.21 10.14
C HIS A 56 13.05 -12.99 8.92
N PRO A 57 12.75 -14.29 8.78
CA PRO A 57 13.23 -15.12 7.66
C PRO A 57 12.91 -14.56 6.27
N TRP A 58 11.88 -13.73 6.17
CA TRP A 58 11.52 -13.07 4.89
C TRP A 58 12.39 -11.85 4.56
N ILE A 59 12.97 -11.14 5.53
CA ILE A 59 13.74 -9.88 5.31
C ILE A 59 15.25 -10.07 5.47
N LYS A 60 15.68 -11.06 6.25
CA LYS A 60 17.10 -11.27 6.54
C LYS A 60 17.92 -11.39 5.24
N GLU A 61 19.21 -11.07 5.31
CA GLU A 61 20.14 -10.96 4.17
C GLU A 61 20.21 -12.23 3.28
N ASP A 62 19.86 -13.41 3.81
CA ASP A 62 19.71 -14.70 3.09
C ASP A 62 18.25 -15.20 3.10
N GLY A 63 17.29 -14.28 3.14
CA GLY A 63 15.89 -14.55 3.41
C GLY A 63 15.10 -15.04 2.20
N GLU A 64 13.84 -15.41 2.45
CA GLU A 64 12.92 -15.95 1.44
C GLU A 64 12.28 -14.88 0.54
N ALA A 65 12.71 -13.61 0.64
CA ALA A 65 12.24 -12.57 -0.25
C ALA A 65 12.77 -12.82 -1.67
N PRO A 66 11.90 -12.87 -2.69
CA PRO A 66 12.37 -13.04 -4.06
C PRO A 66 13.10 -11.78 -4.53
N ASP A 67 14.25 -11.94 -5.17
CA ASP A 67 14.98 -10.87 -5.88
C ASP A 67 14.27 -10.40 -7.17
N THR A 68 13.03 -10.83 -7.38
CA THR A 68 12.25 -10.47 -8.56
C THR A 68 11.94 -8.97 -8.53
N PRO A 69 12.21 -8.23 -9.63
CA PRO A 69 11.78 -6.85 -9.75
C PRO A 69 10.27 -6.72 -9.54
N PHE A 70 9.85 -5.64 -8.88
CA PHE A 70 8.43 -5.35 -8.72
C PHE A 70 7.74 -5.27 -10.08
N ASP A 71 6.59 -5.93 -10.21
CA ASP A 71 5.75 -5.81 -11.41
C ASP A 71 5.41 -4.32 -11.63
N ASN A 72 5.51 -3.87 -12.89
CA ASN A 72 5.13 -2.53 -13.33
C ASN A 72 3.71 -2.15 -12.88
N VAL A 73 2.80 -3.11 -12.76
CA VAL A 73 1.44 -2.90 -12.21
C VAL A 73 1.50 -2.43 -10.75
N VAL A 74 2.32 -3.07 -9.92
CA VAL A 74 2.50 -2.70 -8.50
C VAL A 74 3.16 -1.33 -8.38
N LEU A 75 4.17 -1.06 -9.20
CA LEU A 75 4.84 0.25 -9.25
C LEU A 75 3.88 1.37 -9.66
N ASN A 76 3.00 1.13 -10.63
CA ASN A 76 2.00 2.10 -11.06
C ASN A 76 0.96 2.37 -9.97
N ARG A 77 0.45 1.33 -9.29
CA ARG A 77 -0.48 1.49 -8.16
C ARG A 77 0.13 2.30 -7.01
N LEU A 78 1.42 2.09 -6.69
CA LEU A 78 2.12 2.89 -5.67
C LEU A 78 2.26 4.36 -6.08
N LYS A 79 2.55 4.63 -7.36
CA LYS A 79 2.62 6.00 -7.90
C LYS A 79 1.26 6.70 -7.85
N GLU A 80 0.20 6.03 -8.30
CA GLU A 80 -1.18 6.52 -8.25
C GLU A 80 -1.62 6.83 -6.81
N PHE A 81 -1.36 5.92 -5.87
CA PHE A 81 -1.70 6.12 -4.45
C PHE A 81 -0.98 7.33 -3.86
N ARG A 82 0.32 7.51 -4.15
CA ARG A 82 1.08 8.67 -3.72
C ARG A 82 0.53 9.97 -4.31
N ALA A 83 0.22 9.98 -5.60
CA ALA A 83 -0.34 11.13 -6.30
C ALA A 83 -1.71 11.53 -5.72
N MET A 84 -2.61 10.56 -5.56
CA MET A 84 -3.94 10.77 -4.98
C MET A 84 -3.87 11.30 -3.54
N ASN A 85 -2.97 10.75 -2.72
CA ASN A 85 -2.78 11.24 -1.35
C ASN A 85 -2.22 12.66 -1.30
N LYS A 86 -1.31 13.05 -2.21
CA LYS A 86 -0.84 14.44 -2.32
C LYS A 86 -2.00 15.36 -2.70
N PHE A 87 -2.79 14.96 -3.71
CA PHE A 87 -3.95 15.73 -4.15
C PHE A 87 -4.98 15.93 -3.03
N LYS A 88 -5.42 14.84 -2.37
CA LYS A 88 -6.34 14.89 -1.23
C LYS A 88 -5.82 15.82 -0.12
N LYS A 89 -4.55 15.71 0.27
CA LYS A 89 -3.94 16.56 1.32
C LYS A 89 -3.92 18.04 0.96
N VAL A 90 -3.62 18.38 -0.29
CA VAL A 90 -3.53 19.77 -0.72
C VAL A 90 -4.93 20.38 -0.84
N ALA A 91 -5.89 19.66 -1.41
CA ALA A 91 -7.28 20.10 -1.49
C ALA A 91 -7.86 20.38 -0.09
N LEU A 92 -7.62 19.50 0.88
CA LEU A 92 -8.06 19.69 2.27
C LEU A 92 -7.39 20.89 2.97
N ARG A 93 -6.14 21.23 2.60
CA ARG A 93 -5.39 22.36 3.19
C ARG A 93 -5.69 23.70 2.53
N GLY A 94 -6.44 23.72 1.42
CA GLY A 94 -6.77 24.95 0.68
C GLY A 94 -5.55 25.65 0.06
N THR A 95 -4.41 24.96 -0.06
CA THR A 95 -3.20 25.54 -0.67
C THR A 95 -3.33 25.53 -2.18
N LYS A 96 -3.06 26.66 -2.84
CA LYS A 96 -3.05 26.72 -4.32
C LYS A 96 -1.92 25.83 -4.86
N LEU A 97 -2.28 24.85 -5.68
CA LEU A 97 -1.31 24.12 -6.52
C LEU A 97 -0.99 24.96 -7.74
N SER A 98 0.25 24.88 -8.21
CA SER A 98 0.57 25.38 -9.55
C SER A 98 -0.17 24.55 -10.61
N GLU A 99 -0.52 25.16 -11.74
CA GLU A 99 -1.14 24.47 -12.88
C GLU A 99 -0.32 23.25 -13.33
N TYR A 100 1.01 23.36 -13.25
CA TYR A 100 1.93 22.27 -13.57
C TYR A 100 1.83 21.09 -12.59
N GLU A 101 1.70 21.35 -11.29
CA GLU A 101 1.49 20.31 -10.29
C GLU A 101 0.12 19.66 -10.41
N VAL A 102 -0.93 20.44 -10.71
CA VAL A 102 -2.27 19.89 -10.98
C VAL A 102 -2.21 18.97 -12.19
N LYS A 103 -1.60 19.41 -13.30
CA LYS A 103 -1.47 18.63 -14.53
C LYS A 103 -0.74 17.31 -14.30
N GLN A 104 0.40 17.33 -13.62
CA GLN A 104 1.16 16.11 -13.31
C GLN A 104 0.40 15.14 -12.40
N LEU A 105 -0.30 15.66 -11.38
CA LEU A 105 -1.09 14.82 -10.48
C LEU A 105 -2.28 14.19 -11.21
N MET A 106 -2.97 14.95 -12.07
CA MET A 106 -4.10 14.45 -12.86
C MET A 106 -3.67 13.43 -13.92
N GLU A 107 -2.48 13.59 -14.51
CA GLU A 107 -1.89 12.60 -15.41
C GLU A 107 -1.51 11.31 -14.67
N ALA A 108 -0.96 11.43 -13.46
CA ALA A 108 -0.59 10.29 -12.63
C ALA A 108 -1.81 9.53 -12.05
N ILE A 109 -2.98 10.18 -11.93
CA ILE A 109 -4.22 9.62 -11.39
C ILE A 109 -5.15 9.10 -12.50
N SER A 110 -4.99 9.58 -13.73
CA SER A 110 -5.83 9.13 -14.85
C SER A 110 -5.62 7.64 -15.11
N PRO A 111 -6.70 6.84 -15.19
CA PRO A 111 -6.58 5.45 -15.60
C PRO A 111 -6.01 5.43 -17.01
N ARG A 112 -4.79 4.91 -17.17
CA ARG A 112 -4.28 4.60 -18.51
C ARG A 112 -5.25 3.58 -19.08
N ARG A 113 -6.10 4.02 -20.03
CA ARG A 113 -6.89 3.11 -20.86
C ARG A 113 -5.90 2.08 -21.39
N THR A 114 -5.96 0.87 -20.84
CA THR A 114 -5.39 -0.31 -21.48
C THR A 114 -5.87 -0.26 -22.92
N GLN A 115 -4.94 -0.01 -23.84
CA GLN A 115 -5.16 -0.31 -25.24
C GLN A 115 -5.46 -1.80 -25.30
N ARG A 116 -6.74 -2.16 -25.30
CA ARG A 116 -7.18 -3.33 -26.06
C ARG A 116 -6.98 -2.92 -27.51
N MET A 117 -5.86 -3.34 -28.10
CA MET A 117 -5.81 -3.50 -29.54
C MET A 117 -6.27 -4.93 -29.88
N PRO A 118 -6.96 -5.09 -31.02
CA PRO A 118 -7.72 -6.30 -31.37
C PRO A 118 -6.87 -7.56 -31.52
#